data_AF-A0A5C2FIS7-F1
#
_entry.id   AF-A0A5C2FIS7-F1
#
_cell.length_a   1.000
_cell.length_b   1.000
_cell.length_c   1.000
_cell.angle_alpha   90.00
_cell.angle_beta   90.00
_cell.angle_gamma   90.00
#
_symmetry.space_group_name_H-M   'P 1'
#
loop_
_entity.id
_entity.type
_entity.pdbx_description
1 polymer ?
#
loop_
_entity_poly.entity_id
_entity_poly.type
_entity_poly.pdbx_seq_one_letter_code
_entity_poly.pdbx_strand_id
1 'polypeptide(L)'
;MSIKPVTPETAESIEAVLNAFETAYLEQQAGNQYPLTLTTDQETRLIAAIAPHLGTVPTPAKITEILSEVQELHQLDGRIFEFEGDEYEPHDPGYEYVLADREHDRKQFIRYLIHQQMK
;
A
#
# COMPACT_ATOMS: atom_id res chain seq x y z
N MET A 1 -24.15 0.18 0.59
CA MET A 1 -23.49 -0.31 -0.64
C MET A 1 -23.09 -1.75 -0.38
N SER A 2 -23.49 -2.70 -1.23
CA SER A 2 -23.11 -4.11 -1.09
C SER A 2 -21.81 -4.31 -1.85
N ILE A 3 -20.72 -4.57 -1.12
CA ILE A 3 -19.42 -4.89 -1.71
C ILE A 3 -19.56 -6.30 -2.30
N LYS A 4 -19.31 -6.45 -3.61
CA LYS A 4 -19.32 -7.77 -4.26
C LYS A 4 -18.26 -8.66 -3.58
N PRO A 5 -18.52 -9.98 -3.43
CA PRO A 5 -17.53 -10.89 -2.89
C PRO A 5 -16.27 -10.90 -3.78
N VAL A 6 -15.10 -10.84 -3.16
CA VAL A 6 -13.80 -10.90 -3.85
C VAL A 6 -13.66 -12.29 -4.47
N THR A 7 -13.60 -12.37 -5.79
CA THR A 7 -13.28 -13.61 -6.51
C THR A 7 -11.76 -13.82 -6.51
N PRO A 8 -11.26 -15.04 -6.80
CA PRO A 8 -9.82 -15.27 -6.97
C PRO A 8 -9.17 -14.32 -7.98
N GLU A 9 -9.83 -14.05 -9.11
CA GLU A 9 -9.36 -13.11 -10.14
C GLU A 9 -9.30 -11.65 -9.62
N THR A 10 -10.27 -11.25 -8.80
CA THR A 10 -10.26 -9.95 -8.13
C THR A 10 -9.10 -9.86 -7.14
N ALA A 11 -8.85 -10.91 -6.36
CA ALA A 11 -7.72 -10.95 -5.42
C ALA A 11 -6.38 -10.83 -6.15
N GLU A 12 -6.18 -11.56 -7.24
CA GLU A 12 -4.97 -11.46 -8.08
C GLU A 12 -4.79 -10.05 -8.66
N SER A 13 -5.88 -9.43 -9.11
CA SER A 13 -5.85 -8.05 -9.62
C SER A 13 -5.49 -7.03 -8.53
N ILE A 14 -6.01 -7.21 -7.32
CA ILE A 14 -5.68 -6.36 -6.17
C ILE A 14 -4.18 -6.47 -5.85
N GLU A 15 -3.64 -7.69 -5.77
CA GLU A 15 -2.21 -7.88 -5.47
C GLU A 15 -1.32 -7.32 -6.58
N ALA A 16 -1.72 -7.46 -7.86
CA ALA A 16 -0.98 -6.88 -8.98
C ALA A 16 -0.91 -5.34 -8.88
N VAL A 17 -2.02 -4.69 -8.49
CA VAL A 17 -2.05 -3.24 -8.27
C VAL A 17 -1.18 -2.86 -7.08
N LEU A 18 -1.28 -3.56 -5.95
CA LEU A 18 -0.44 -3.31 -4.77
C LEU A 18 1.05 -3.40 -5.12
N ASN A 19 1.47 -4.47 -5.81
CA ASN A 19 2.86 -4.65 -6.23
C ASN A 19 3.35 -3.50 -7.15
N ALA A 20 2.48 -2.95 -8.00
CA ALA A 20 2.83 -1.81 -8.84
C ALA A 20 3.07 -0.54 -8.02
N PHE A 21 2.25 -0.30 -6.98
CA PHE A 21 2.45 0.81 -6.05
C PHE A 21 3.72 0.64 -5.20
N GLU A 22 4.00 -0.57 -4.69
CA GLU A 22 5.25 -0.88 -3.97
C GLU A 22 6.48 -0.65 -4.88
N THR A 23 6.41 -1.08 -6.14
CA THR A 23 7.48 -0.84 -7.12
C THR A 23 7.71 0.66 -7.34
N ALA A 24 6.64 1.44 -7.53
CA ALA A 24 6.73 2.88 -7.72
C ALA A 24 7.34 3.58 -6.49
N TYR A 25 6.98 3.16 -5.27
CA TYR A 25 7.57 3.65 -4.03
C TYR A 25 9.07 3.36 -3.94
N LEU A 26 9.49 2.12 -4.22
CA LEU A 26 10.89 1.72 -4.16
C LEU A 26 11.75 2.47 -5.20
N GLU A 27 11.24 2.66 -6.42
CA GLU A 27 11.90 3.49 -7.44
C GLU A 27 12.08 4.94 -6.96
N GLN A 28 11.08 5.49 -6.26
CA GLN A 28 11.15 6.84 -5.72
C GLN A 28 12.17 6.97 -4.58
N GLN A 29 12.22 5.99 -3.68
CA GLN A 29 13.20 5.94 -2.59
C GLN A 29 14.64 5.88 -3.12
N ALA A 30 14.90 5.14 -4.20
CA ALA A 30 16.21 5.10 -4.84
C ALA A 30 16.66 6.48 -5.36
N GLY A 31 15.72 7.38 -5.65
CA GLY A 31 15.99 8.75 -6.06
C GLY A 31 16.13 9.76 -4.92
N ASN A 32 15.97 9.37 -3.64
CA ASN A 32 15.91 10.26 -2.48
C ASN A 32 14.92 11.44 -2.66
N GLN A 33 13.83 11.23 -3.39
CA GLN A 33 12.88 12.30 -3.67
C GLN A 33 11.89 12.47 -2.51
N TYR A 34 12.00 13.59 -1.80
CA TYR A 34 11.02 14.10 -0.84
C TYR A 34 10.49 15.45 -1.33
N PRO A 35 9.17 15.72 -1.26
CA PRO A 35 8.06 14.87 -0.78
C PRO A 35 7.66 13.74 -1.76
N LEU A 36 6.67 12.92 -1.38
CA LEU A 36 6.03 11.90 -2.22
C LEU A 36 5.34 12.51 -3.43
N THR A 37 6.13 12.75 -4.46
CA THR A 37 5.67 13.29 -5.73
C THR A 37 6.29 12.44 -6.81
N LEU A 38 5.48 11.58 -7.41
CA LEU A 38 5.88 10.87 -8.61
C LEU A 38 6.17 11.90 -9.69
N THR A 39 7.28 11.72 -10.40
CA THR A 39 7.51 12.42 -11.66
C THR A 39 6.42 12.03 -12.66
N THR A 40 6.18 12.86 -13.68
CA THR A 40 5.20 12.56 -14.74
C THR A 40 5.44 11.20 -15.40
N ASP A 41 6.71 10.83 -15.60
CA ASP A 41 7.08 9.53 -16.17
C ASP A 41 6.76 8.37 -15.21
N GLN A 42 7.01 8.52 -13.91
CA GLN A 42 6.65 7.51 -12.92
C GLN A 42 5.13 7.34 -12.79
N GLU A 43 4.38 8.45 -12.74
CA GLU A 43 2.92 8.41 -12.68
C GLU A 43 2.34 7.74 -13.93
N THR A 44 2.86 8.06 -15.11
CA THR A 44 2.44 7.45 -16.38
C THR A 44 2.71 5.94 -16.38
N ARG A 45 3.89 5.50 -15.92
CA ARG A 45 4.25 4.07 -15.80
C ARG A 45 3.35 3.34 -14.80
N LEU A 46 3.08 3.96 -13.65
CA LEU A 46 2.19 3.41 -12.63
C LEU A 46 0.76 3.24 -13.19
N ILE A 47 0.20 4.28 -13.82
CA ILE A 47 -1.13 4.22 -14.43
C ILE A 47 -1.19 3.12 -15.49
N ALA A 48 -0.18 3.02 -16.35
CA ALA A 48 -0.12 1.97 -17.37
C ALA A 48 -0.08 0.56 -16.77
N ALA A 49 0.57 0.38 -15.61
CA ALA A 49 0.63 -0.90 -14.90
C ALA A 49 -0.71 -1.27 -14.23
N ILE A 50 -1.42 -0.31 -13.64
CA ILE A 50 -2.63 -0.60 -12.84
C ILE A 50 -3.94 -0.55 -13.64
N ALA A 51 -4.00 0.20 -14.74
CA ALA A 51 -5.21 0.36 -15.53
C ALA A 51 -5.82 -0.95 -16.05
N PRO A 52 -5.04 -1.97 -16.50
CA PRO A 52 -5.59 -3.26 -16.91
C PRO A 52 -6.30 -4.02 -15.79
N HIS A 53 -5.88 -3.81 -14.53
CA HIS A 53 -6.41 -4.51 -13.36
C HIS A 53 -7.61 -3.79 -12.74
N LEU A 54 -7.61 -2.45 -12.74
CA LEU A 54 -8.67 -1.65 -12.15
C LEU A 54 -9.90 -1.47 -13.07
N GLY A 55 -9.72 -1.67 -14.38
CA GLY A 55 -10.74 -1.37 -15.39
C GLY A 55 -11.07 0.13 -15.53
N THR A 56 -10.37 0.99 -14.76
CA THR A 56 -10.52 2.44 -14.77
C THR A 56 -9.18 3.12 -14.46
N VAL A 57 -9.08 4.38 -14.85
CA VAL A 57 -7.94 5.23 -14.47
C VAL A 57 -8.23 5.87 -13.12
N PRO A 58 -7.45 5.58 -12.06
CA PRO A 58 -7.64 6.24 -10.77
C PRO A 58 -7.30 7.73 -10.85
N THR A 59 -7.93 8.52 -10.00
CA THR A 59 -7.64 9.95 -9.91
C THR A 59 -6.26 10.19 -9.28
N PRO A 60 -5.59 11.33 -9.56
CA PRO A 60 -4.33 11.65 -8.90
C PRO A 60 -4.43 11.65 -7.37
N ALA A 61 -5.54 12.13 -6.82
CA ALA A 61 -5.79 12.09 -5.38
C ALA A 61 -5.79 10.66 -4.80
N LYS A 62 -6.39 9.70 -5.52
CA LYS A 62 -6.43 8.31 -5.11
C LYS A 62 -5.07 7.62 -5.25
N ILE A 63 -4.30 7.98 -6.28
CA ILE A 63 -2.90 7.53 -6.43
C ILE A 63 -2.09 7.99 -5.21
N THR A 64 -2.18 9.28 -4.86
CA THR A 64 -1.48 9.83 -3.69
C THR A 64 -1.92 9.14 -2.39
N GLU A 65 -3.21 8.91 -2.21
CA GLU A 65 -3.76 8.20 -1.04
C GLU A 65 -3.15 6.79 -0.90
N ILE A 66 -3.26 5.94 -1.92
CA ILE A 66 -2.72 4.57 -1.88
C ILE A 66 -1.20 4.57 -1.70
N LEU A 67 -0.49 5.49 -2.37
CA LEU A 67 0.96 5.58 -2.27
C LEU A 67 1.43 6.05 -0.88
N SER A 68 0.64 6.89 -0.20
CA SER A 68 0.91 7.31 1.18
C SER A 68 0.77 6.13 2.14
N GLU A 69 -0.25 5.29 1.94
CA GLU A 69 -0.44 4.07 2.74
C GLU A 69 0.69 3.04 2.52
N VAL A 70 1.17 2.91 1.28
CA VAL A 70 2.33 2.05 0.96
C VAL A 70 3.61 2.60 1.59
N GLN A 71 3.80 3.92 1.61
CA GLN A 71 4.91 4.51 2.36
C GLN A 71 4.80 4.17 3.86
N GLU A 72 3.62 4.36 4.47
CA GLU A 72 3.42 4.07 5.88
C GLU A 72 3.77 2.62 6.19
N LEU A 73 3.34 1.66 5.34
CA LEU A 73 3.69 0.25 5.45
C LEU A 73 5.20 0.03 5.51
N HIS A 74 5.97 0.62 4.60
CA HIS A 74 7.43 0.46 4.55
C HIS A 74 8.19 1.24 5.64
N GLN A 75 7.50 2.08 6.40
CA GLN A 75 8.08 2.85 7.51
C GLN A 75 7.64 2.33 8.87
N LEU A 76 6.91 1.21 8.94
CA LEU A 76 6.47 0.60 10.20
C LEU A 76 7.66 0.09 11.01
N ASP A 77 8.60 -0.59 10.37
CA ASP A 77 9.79 -1.12 11.03
C ASP A 77 10.63 0.00 11.68
N GLY A 78 11.04 -0.23 12.93
CA GLY A 78 11.73 0.74 13.77
C GLY A 78 10.83 1.70 14.55
N ARG A 79 9.51 1.66 14.39
CA ARG A 79 8.56 2.43 15.22
C ARG A 79 8.25 1.70 16.53
N ILE A 80 7.84 2.47 17.55
CA ILE A 80 7.27 1.93 18.78
C ILE A 80 5.79 1.64 18.54
N PHE A 81 5.31 0.48 18.99
CA PHE A 81 3.92 0.07 18.85
C PHE A 81 3.25 -0.16 20.19
N GLU A 82 1.99 0.23 20.31
CA GLU A 82 1.12 -0.20 21.41
C GLU A 82 0.32 -1.43 20.97
N PHE A 83 0.35 -2.51 21.74
CA PHE A 83 -0.38 -3.74 21.46
C PHE A 83 -0.88 -4.36 22.76
N GLU A 84 -2.19 -4.62 22.85
CA GLU A 84 -2.86 -5.18 24.04
C GLU A 84 -2.61 -4.40 25.36
N GLY A 85 -2.26 -3.11 25.26
CA GLY A 85 -2.00 -2.24 26.42
C GLY A 85 -0.54 -2.18 26.85
N ASP A 86 0.36 -2.86 26.14
CA ASP A 86 1.81 -2.78 26.33
C ASP A 86 2.47 -2.05 25.15
N GLU A 87 3.56 -1.33 25.44
CA GLU A 87 4.41 -0.71 24.43
C GLU A 87 5.56 -1.66 24.04
N TYR A 88 5.79 -1.80 22.74
CA TYR A 88 6.85 -2.62 22.15
C TYR A 88 7.81 -1.71 21.37
N GLU A 89 9.03 -1.58 21.88
CA GLU A 89 10.15 -0.96 21.18
C GLU A 89 10.82 -1.96 20.21
N PRO A 90 11.56 -1.50 19.18
CA PRO A 90 12.16 -2.38 18.17
C PRO A 90 13.09 -3.49 18.71
N HIS A 91 13.65 -3.30 19.92
CA HIS A 91 14.52 -4.29 20.56
C HIS A 91 13.78 -5.26 21.49
N ASP A 92 12.47 -5.09 21.69
CA ASP A 92 11.72 -5.85 22.68
C ASP A 92 11.37 -7.26 22.20
N PRO A 93 11.38 -8.26 23.10
CA PRO A 93 10.86 -9.58 22.80
C PRO A 93 9.38 -9.49 22.41
N GLY A 94 9.05 -9.89 21.18
CA GLY A 94 7.68 -9.81 20.64
C GLY A 94 7.44 -8.65 19.68
N TYR A 95 8.40 -7.73 19.51
CA TYR A 95 8.31 -6.65 18.51
C TYR A 95 7.96 -7.17 17.12
N GLU A 96 8.68 -8.20 16.64
CA GLU A 96 8.46 -8.81 15.32
C GLU A 96 7.04 -9.36 15.14
N TYR A 97 6.43 -9.87 16.23
CA TYR A 97 5.04 -10.34 16.18
C TYR A 97 4.07 -9.17 16.00
N VAL A 98 4.26 -8.10 16.78
CA VAL A 98 3.44 -6.89 16.67
C VAL A 98 3.64 -6.20 15.32
N LEU A 99 4.88 -6.12 14.84
CA LEU A 99 5.20 -5.58 13.52
C LEU A 99 4.48 -6.36 12.42
N ALA A 100 4.54 -7.69 12.43
CA ALA A 100 3.87 -8.54 11.45
C ALA A 100 2.34 -8.35 11.46
N ASP A 101 1.73 -8.19 12.63
CA ASP A 101 0.31 -7.87 12.78
C ASP A 101 -0.04 -6.51 12.17
N ARG A 102 0.75 -5.46 12.50
CA ARG A 102 0.58 -4.11 11.94
C ARG A 102 0.78 -4.06 10.43
N GLU A 103 1.77 -4.76 9.90
CA GLU A 103 1.99 -4.91 8.45
C GLU A 103 0.81 -5.61 7.78
N HIS A 104 0.29 -6.67 8.41
CA HIS A 104 -0.88 -7.39 7.91
C HIS A 104 -2.08 -6.46 7.80
N ASP A 105 -2.43 -5.78 8.89
CA ASP A 105 -3.55 -4.84 8.96
C ASP A 105 -3.42 -3.72 7.91
N ARG A 106 -2.22 -3.15 7.78
CA ARG A 106 -1.98 -2.10 6.79
C ARG A 106 -2.13 -2.62 5.36
N LYS A 107 -1.60 -3.82 5.06
CA LYS A 107 -1.79 -4.45 3.75
C LYS A 107 -3.27 -4.72 3.48
N GLN A 108 -4.04 -5.20 4.46
CA GLN A 108 -5.50 -5.37 4.30
C GLN A 108 -6.21 -4.04 3.99
N PHE A 109 -5.82 -2.97 4.67
CA PHE A 109 -6.38 -1.65 4.40
C PHE A 109 -6.07 -1.15 2.99
N ILE A 110 -4.82 -1.30 2.52
CA ILE A 110 -4.44 -0.91 1.15
C ILE A 110 -5.23 -1.74 0.11
N ARG A 111 -5.34 -3.06 0.31
CA ARG A 111 -6.14 -3.95 -0.53
C ARG A 111 -7.60 -3.49 -0.61
N TYR A 112 -8.16 -3.09 0.53
CA TYR A 112 -9.50 -2.53 0.59
C TYR A 112 -9.64 -1.25 -0.23
N LEU A 113 -8.69 -0.30 -0.11
CA LEU A 113 -8.69 0.93 -0.91
C LEU A 113 -8.62 0.65 -2.41
N ILE A 114 -7.78 -0.30 -2.83
CA ILE A 114 -7.67 -0.75 -4.22
C ILE A 114 -8.99 -1.36 -4.68
N HIS A 115 -9.56 -2.28 -3.89
CA HIS A 115 -10.82 -2.94 -4.22
C HIS A 115 -11.97 -1.93 -4.42
N GLN A 116 -12.02 -0.86 -3.62
CA GLN A 116 -13.00 0.22 -3.81
C GLN A 116 -12.88 0.96 -5.16
N GLN A 117 -11.70 0.92 -5.81
CA GLN A 117 -11.49 1.53 -7.12
C GLN A 117 -11.89 0.61 -8.29
N MET A 118 -12.06 -0.68 -8.04
CA MET A 118 -12.50 -1.63 -9.05
C MET A 118 -14.00 -1.44 -9.30
N LYS A 119 -14.41 -1.41 -10.58
CA LYS A 119 -15.81 -1.27 -11.01
C LYS A 119 -16.45 -2.62 -11.35
#